data_AF-A0A8C4RAL4-F1
#
_entry.id   AF-A0A8C4RAL4-F1
#
_cell.length_a   1.000
_cell.length_b   1.000
_cell.length_c   1.000
_cell.angle_alpha   90.00
_cell.angle_beta   90.00
_cell.angle_gamma   90.00
#
_symmetry.space_group_name_H-M   'P 1'
#
loop_
_entity.id
_entity.type
_entity.pdbx_description
1 polymer ?
#
loop_
_entity_poly.entity_id
_entity_poly.type
_entity_poly.pdbx_seq_one_letter_code
_entity_poly.pdbx_strand_id
1 'polypeptide(L)'
;MMSKLFLQLVAEFKRLGSTIVYGDFNRLLVCTKKRNVADALAYVEYVTNSIRSRELFHSISLSVTRCWNLLLWMDPSNYGGVPGVIPASAHTQMTQKGRQNDEREKAAAGDGTAEEGEDECEEGDTSEEWGDSTLENCWLLARFLPNAASCQSHFITVISAYIMASYHSTREDRKPASTPIHNSPSSRNKHITQTESLPGSVAFRQQYVEGELTSTMFSLAQKIQRKMMGGRQDEESFGTSHDLFPVLPGSHLAFSNPVLEFVKVVCQVLALDGSVANEVERLRRSLLRLIDVGEFSDVAQFRDPCRSLLLPEVICANCNFCRDLDLCRDATGQTEGARWLCSHCETPYENDSIEARLIEVLQKKAIGYTMQDLVCSKCGGVKEANMPYHCPCAGDFQLSLSAEGFLEQLQVFSRVAELHAMPFLLEMSQWYMSAVN
;
A
#
# COMPACT_ATOMS: atom_id res chain seq x y z
N MET A 1 -12.95 21.80 -6.05
CA MET A 1 -12.18 22.80 -5.26
C MET A 1 -11.17 22.11 -4.33
N MET A 2 -11.59 21.09 -3.55
CA MET A 2 -10.71 20.31 -2.65
C MET A 2 -9.49 19.69 -3.33
N SER A 3 -9.65 19.05 -4.50
CA SER A 3 -8.51 18.45 -5.24
C SER A 3 -7.44 19.49 -5.62
N LYS A 4 -7.84 20.72 -5.95
CA LYS A 4 -6.90 21.79 -6.30
C LYS A 4 -6.10 22.24 -5.07
N LEU A 5 -6.76 22.43 -3.93
CA LEU A 5 -6.11 22.78 -2.67
C LEU A 5 -5.16 21.68 -2.22
N PHE A 6 -5.57 20.41 -2.33
CA PHE A 6 -4.73 19.26 -2.01
C PHE A 6 -3.48 19.18 -2.88
N LEU A 7 -3.62 19.38 -4.19
CA LEU A 7 -2.46 19.43 -5.10
C LEU A 7 -1.52 20.60 -4.79
N GLN A 8 -2.05 21.75 -4.38
CA GLN A 8 -1.24 22.88 -3.91
C GLN A 8 -0.51 22.55 -2.61
N LEU A 9 -1.16 21.88 -1.66
CA LEU A 9 -0.53 21.41 -0.42
C LEU A 9 0.63 20.44 -0.73
N VAL A 10 0.39 19.45 -1.58
CA VAL A 10 1.41 18.50 -2.06
C VAL A 10 2.58 19.22 -2.73
N ALA A 11 2.31 20.26 -3.52
CA ALA A 11 3.35 21.07 -4.14
C ALA A 11 4.21 21.83 -3.12
N GLU A 12 3.62 22.33 -2.03
CA GLU A 12 4.37 22.99 -0.96
C GLU A 12 5.28 22.04 -0.19
N PHE A 13 4.82 20.83 0.12
CA PHE A 13 5.70 19.81 0.69
C PHE A 13 6.88 19.51 -0.23
N LYS A 14 6.63 19.32 -1.53
CA LYS A 14 7.69 19.09 -2.53
C LYS A 14 8.68 20.27 -2.61
N ARG A 15 8.17 21.51 -2.59
CA ARG A 15 8.98 22.74 -2.59
C ARG A 15 9.91 22.82 -1.38
N LEU A 16 9.47 22.34 -0.22
CA LEU A 16 10.25 22.32 1.02
C LEU A 16 11.25 21.15 1.10
N GLY A 17 11.32 20.29 0.06
CA GLY A 17 12.32 19.23 -0.08
C GLY A 17 11.81 17.81 0.19
N SER A 18 10.54 17.67 0.53
CA SER A 18 9.90 16.38 0.82
C SER A 18 9.60 15.60 -0.46
N THR A 19 9.75 14.27 -0.39
CA THR A 19 9.22 13.38 -1.43
C THR A 19 7.87 12.82 -0.96
N ILE A 20 6.83 13.00 -1.76
CA ILE A 20 5.49 12.46 -1.47
C ILE A 20 5.42 11.03 -1.99
N VAL A 21 5.12 10.09 -1.09
CA VAL A 21 5.02 8.66 -1.39
C VAL A 21 3.56 8.27 -1.68
N TYR A 22 2.64 8.74 -0.84
CA TYR A 22 1.20 8.50 -0.96
C TYR A 22 0.43 9.68 -0.40
N GLY A 23 -0.78 9.94 -0.91
CA GLY A 23 -1.64 10.97 -0.37
C GLY A 23 -3.09 10.80 -0.79
N ASP A 24 -3.99 10.85 0.19
CA ASP A 24 -5.42 11.05 0.02
C ASP A 24 -5.87 12.26 0.88
N PHE A 25 -7.17 12.55 0.93
CA PHE A 25 -7.66 13.70 1.71
C PHE A 25 -7.51 13.55 3.24
N ASN A 26 -7.21 12.36 3.73
CA ASN A 26 -7.13 12.04 5.15
C ASN A 26 -5.70 11.75 5.64
N ARG A 27 -4.78 11.38 4.74
CA ARG A 27 -3.41 10.98 5.07
C ARG A 27 -2.44 11.39 3.98
N LEU A 28 -1.29 11.91 4.41
CA LEU A 28 -0.13 12.15 3.55
C LEU A 28 1.08 11.36 4.06
N LEU A 29 1.67 10.53 3.22
CA LEU A 29 2.91 9.80 3.51
C LEU A 29 4.08 10.50 2.84
N VAL A 30 5.04 10.92 3.66
CA VAL A 30 6.15 11.77 3.23
C VAL A 30 7.49 11.14 3.59
N CYS A 31 8.41 11.10 2.62
CA CYS A 31 9.81 10.79 2.86
C CYS A 31 10.59 12.09 3.11
N THR A 32 11.09 12.23 4.34
CA THR A 32 11.83 13.42 4.82
C THR A 32 13.31 13.41 4.44
N LYS A 33 13.84 12.27 3.98
CA LYS A 33 15.27 12.02 3.71
C LYS A 33 16.19 12.20 4.94
N LYS A 34 15.61 12.34 6.13
CA LYS A 34 16.36 12.44 7.39
C LYS A 34 16.76 11.04 7.86
N ARG A 35 17.90 10.97 8.53
CA ARG A 35 18.43 9.69 9.04
C ARG A 35 17.87 9.33 10.40
N ASN A 36 17.54 10.31 11.24
CA ASN A 36 17.01 10.07 12.58
C ASN A 36 15.54 10.45 12.68
N VAL A 37 14.81 9.75 13.56
CA VAL A 37 13.39 10.05 13.83
C VAL A 37 13.23 11.46 14.42
N ALA A 38 14.10 11.86 15.35
CA ALA A 38 14.07 13.21 15.93
C ALA A 38 14.22 14.31 14.86
N ASP A 39 15.22 14.17 13.97
CA ASP A 39 15.44 15.12 12.87
C ASP A 39 14.26 15.13 11.88
N ALA A 40 13.65 13.96 11.64
CA ALA A 40 12.47 13.85 10.78
C ALA A 40 11.27 14.56 11.39
N LEU A 41 11.02 14.40 12.70
CA LEU A 41 9.93 15.07 13.41
C LEU A 41 10.13 16.59 13.43
N ALA A 42 11.34 17.07 13.76
CA ALA A 42 11.66 18.49 13.73
C ALA A 42 11.48 19.09 12.32
N TYR A 43 11.87 18.36 11.28
CA TYR A 43 11.64 18.77 9.89
C TYR A 43 10.14 18.86 9.54
N VAL A 44 9.34 17.86 9.92
CA VAL A 44 7.90 17.86 9.64
C VAL A 44 7.18 18.97 10.41
N GLU A 45 7.61 19.26 11.65
CA GLU A 45 7.09 20.38 12.42
C GLU A 45 7.40 21.72 11.74
N TYR A 46 8.65 21.92 11.29
CA TYR A 46 9.03 23.10 10.51
C TYR A 46 8.18 23.26 9.24
N VAL A 47 8.00 22.17 8.48
CA VAL A 47 7.18 22.18 7.26
C VAL A 47 5.72 22.51 7.59
N THR A 48 5.17 21.92 8.64
CA THR A 48 3.79 22.16 9.07
C THR A 48 3.57 23.61 9.50
N ASN A 49 4.50 24.18 10.26
CA ASN A 49 4.45 25.60 10.66
C ASN A 49 4.60 26.54 9.45
N SER A 50 5.43 26.17 8.48
CA SER A 50 5.61 26.92 7.22
C SER A 50 4.39 26.88 6.30
N ILE A 51 3.60 25.81 6.37
CA ILE A 51 2.34 25.67 5.62
C ILE A 51 1.24 26.49 6.30
N ARG A 52 1.14 26.41 7.64
CA ARG A 52 0.15 27.16 8.44
C ARG A 52 0.32 28.68 8.35
N SER A 53 1.53 29.18 8.08
CA SER A 53 1.78 30.62 7.91
C SER A 53 1.20 31.19 6.61
N ARG A 54 0.77 30.34 5.66
CA ARG A 54 0.14 30.78 4.43
C ARG A 54 -1.38 30.83 4.61
N GLU A 55 -1.98 31.97 4.27
CA GLU A 55 -3.43 32.19 4.37
C GLU A 55 -4.26 31.11 3.65
N LEU A 56 -3.75 30.58 2.53
CA LEU A 56 -4.39 29.51 1.76
C LEU A 56 -4.64 28.22 2.56
N PHE A 57 -3.84 27.94 3.60
CA PHE A 57 -3.90 26.70 4.37
C PHE A 57 -4.29 26.92 5.83
N HIS A 58 -4.82 28.10 6.17
CA HIS A 58 -5.15 28.46 7.55
C HIS A 58 -6.18 27.51 8.19
N SER A 59 -7.11 26.98 7.39
CA SER A 59 -8.15 26.03 7.84
C SER A 59 -7.69 24.57 7.86
N ILE A 60 -6.43 24.26 7.52
CA ILE A 60 -5.92 22.89 7.49
C ILE A 60 -5.16 22.59 8.78
N SER A 61 -5.60 21.56 9.49
CA SER A 61 -4.86 20.97 10.60
C SER A 61 -4.05 19.75 10.11
N LEU A 62 -2.73 19.80 10.31
CA LEU A 62 -1.83 18.69 10.05
C LEU A 62 -1.26 18.20 11.38
N SER A 63 -1.28 16.89 11.59
CA SER A 63 -0.68 16.21 12.73
C SER A 63 0.08 14.97 12.29
N VAL A 64 1.16 14.64 13.00
CA VAL A 64 1.96 13.44 12.72
C VAL A 64 1.38 12.28 13.52
N THR A 65 0.83 11.29 12.81
CA THR A 65 0.23 10.11 13.46
C THR A 65 1.20 8.92 13.55
N ARG A 66 2.05 8.73 12.52
CA ARG A 66 2.99 7.61 12.44
C ARG A 66 4.32 8.05 11.86
N CYS A 67 5.39 7.40 12.30
CA CYS A 67 6.73 7.57 11.77
C CYS A 67 7.29 6.19 11.41
N TRP A 68 8.09 6.12 10.36
CA TRP A 68 8.72 4.89 9.89
C TRP A 68 10.23 5.10 9.80
N ASN A 69 11.00 4.17 10.37
CA ASN A 69 12.44 4.13 10.20
C ASN A 69 12.83 3.61 8.81
N LEU A 70 12.14 2.56 8.37
CA LEU A 70 12.24 1.95 7.05
C LEU A 70 10.83 1.47 6.67
N LEU A 71 10.41 1.76 5.45
CA LEU A 71 9.10 1.38 4.93
C LEU A 71 9.25 0.88 3.49
N LEU A 72 8.80 -0.35 3.26
CA LEU A 72 8.54 -0.91 1.94
C LEU A 72 7.05 -0.69 1.65
N TRP A 73 6.76 0.12 0.64
CA TRP A 73 5.40 0.60 0.35
C TRP A 73 4.99 0.30 -1.09
N MET A 74 3.83 -0.36 -1.27
CA MET A 74 3.21 -0.55 -2.57
C MET A 74 1.93 0.27 -2.69
N ASP A 75 1.00 0.07 -1.76
CA ASP A 75 -0.30 0.74 -1.71
C ASP A 75 -0.88 0.72 -0.27
N PRO A 76 -2.04 1.36 0.00
CA PRO A 76 -2.64 1.42 1.34
C PRO A 76 -2.89 0.07 2.02
N SER A 77 -3.01 -1.02 1.27
CA SER A 77 -3.27 -2.37 1.77
C SER A 77 -2.06 -3.31 1.64
N ASN A 78 -0.94 -2.81 1.09
CA ASN A 78 0.27 -3.58 0.81
C ASN A 78 1.52 -2.78 1.20
N TYR A 79 1.97 -2.96 2.44
CA TYR A 79 3.15 -2.34 2.99
C TYR A 79 3.76 -3.15 4.14
N GLY A 80 5.03 -2.91 4.42
CA GLY A 80 5.72 -3.46 5.59
C GLY A 80 6.91 -2.60 5.98
N GLY A 81 7.18 -2.48 7.27
CA GLY A 81 8.21 -1.56 7.74
C GLY A 81 8.49 -1.63 9.23
N VAL A 82 9.58 -0.98 9.62
CA VAL A 82 9.95 -0.82 11.02
C VAL A 82 9.45 0.54 11.49
N PRO A 83 8.49 0.59 12.43
CA PRO A 83 7.97 1.85 12.94
C PRO A 83 9.06 2.62 13.70
N GLY A 84 8.96 3.94 13.68
CA GLY A 84 9.74 4.85 14.51
C GLY A 84 8.99 5.21 15.78
N VAL A 85 9.71 5.31 16.89
CA VAL A 85 9.12 5.77 18.16
C VAL A 85 8.87 7.27 18.07
N ILE A 86 7.60 7.67 18.20
CA ILE A 86 7.22 9.07 18.35
C ILE A 86 7.22 9.37 19.85
N PRO A 87 8.02 10.33 20.35
CA PRO A 87 7.99 10.71 21.76
C PRO A 87 6.58 11.14 22.17
N ALA A 88 6.10 10.69 23.33
CA ALA A 88 4.76 11.03 23.84
C ALA A 88 4.53 12.56 23.94
N SER A 89 5.59 13.35 24.11
CA SER A 89 5.53 14.82 24.08
C SER A 89 5.04 15.39 22.75
N ALA A 90 5.26 14.71 21.62
CA ALA A 90 4.77 15.13 20.30
C ALA A 90 3.27 14.85 20.11
N HIS A 91 2.70 13.87 20.84
CA HIS A 91 1.24 13.66 20.87
C HIS A 91 0.51 14.74 21.67
N THR A 92 1.13 15.22 22.75
CA THR A 92 0.49 16.15 23.71
C THR A 92 0.69 17.63 23.33
N GLN A 93 1.81 18.00 22.69
CA GLN A 93 2.09 19.40 22.35
C GLN A 93 1.18 20.00 21.24
N MET A 94 0.48 19.16 20.47
CA MET A 94 -0.44 19.63 19.42
C MET A 94 -1.91 19.70 19.82
N THR A 95 -2.33 18.95 20.86
CA THR A 95 -3.67 19.10 21.44
C THR A 95 -3.74 20.26 22.44
N GLN A 96 -2.67 20.55 23.17
CA GLN A 96 -2.63 21.69 24.09
C GLN A 96 -2.50 23.07 23.40
N LYS A 97 -1.84 23.16 22.24
CA LYS A 97 -1.79 24.43 21.46
C LYS A 97 -3.14 24.83 20.84
N GLY A 98 -4.06 23.87 20.65
CA GLY A 98 -5.45 24.18 20.29
C GLY A 98 -6.26 24.72 21.48
N ARG A 99 -5.96 24.23 22.69
CA ARG A 99 -6.67 24.61 23.92
C ARG A 99 -6.20 25.96 24.50
N GLN A 100 -4.93 26.32 24.29
CA GLN A 100 -4.40 27.63 24.69
C GLN A 100 -4.95 28.81 23.87
N ASN A 101 -5.47 28.57 22.66
CA ASN A 101 -6.15 29.62 21.89
C ASN A 101 -7.60 29.84 22.38
N ASP A 102 -8.29 28.79 22.83
CA ASP A 102 -9.65 28.90 23.39
C ASP A 102 -9.66 29.49 24.82
N GLU A 103 -8.57 29.34 25.59
CA GLU A 103 -8.46 29.92 26.94
C GLU A 103 -8.09 31.40 26.93
N ARG A 104 -7.51 31.91 25.82
CA ARG A 104 -7.21 33.34 25.66
C ARG A 104 -8.44 34.21 25.35
N GLU A 105 -9.55 33.60 24.89
CA GLU A 105 -10.85 34.29 24.75
C GLU A 105 -11.71 34.20 26.02
N LYS A 106 -11.40 33.31 26.97
CA LYS A 106 -12.14 33.19 28.25
C LYS A 106 -11.51 33.93 29.44
N ALA A 107 -10.27 34.41 29.32
CA ALA A 107 -9.59 35.19 30.38
C ALA A 107 -10.02 36.67 30.46
N ALA A 108 -11.01 37.11 29.68
CA ALA A 108 -11.61 38.45 29.78
C ALA A 108 -12.75 38.57 30.82
N ALA A 109 -13.03 37.51 31.59
CA ALA A 109 -14.04 37.54 32.63
C ALA A 109 -13.57 36.80 33.90
N GLY A 110 -12.97 37.57 34.81
CA GLY A 110 -13.33 37.55 36.23
C GLY A 110 -12.92 36.36 37.10
N ASP A 111 -12.05 36.71 38.04
CA ASP A 111 -11.92 36.23 39.43
C ASP A 111 -11.08 34.98 39.71
N GLY A 112 -10.25 35.12 40.74
CA GLY A 112 -9.05 34.34 40.97
C GLY A 112 -9.19 33.22 42.00
N THR A 113 -8.13 32.42 42.07
CA THR A 113 -7.38 32.02 43.28
C THR A 113 -6.22 31.16 42.80
N ALA A 114 -4.99 31.55 43.17
CA ALA A 114 -3.77 30.81 42.89
C ALA A 114 -3.53 29.82 44.04
N GLU A 115 -3.36 28.54 43.71
CA GLU A 115 -2.71 27.58 44.59
C GLU A 115 -1.51 26.99 43.83
N GLU A 116 -0.32 27.27 44.36
CA GLU A 116 0.97 26.76 43.91
C GLU A 116 1.13 25.35 44.51
N GLY A 117 1.21 24.33 43.64
CA GLY A 117 1.63 22.98 44.00
C GLY A 117 2.99 22.72 43.36
N GLU A 118 4.02 22.66 44.20
CA GLU A 118 5.37 22.23 43.85
C GLU A 118 5.37 20.71 43.63
N ASP A 119 5.61 20.24 42.40
CA ASP A 119 5.92 18.83 42.14
C ASP A 119 7.39 18.72 41.71
N GLU A 120 8.17 18.11 42.61
CA GLU A 120 9.60 17.85 42.52
C GLU A 120 9.94 16.92 41.35
N CYS A 121 10.97 17.28 40.60
CA CYS A 121 11.51 16.53 39.48
C CYS A 121 12.36 15.35 40.02
N GLU A 122 11.83 14.13 40.02
CA GLU A 122 12.68 12.94 40.15
C GLU A 122 13.30 12.59 38.79
N GLU A 123 14.57 12.97 38.61
CA GLU A 123 15.45 12.47 37.55
C GLU A 123 15.74 10.98 37.79
N GLY A 124 14.81 10.14 37.35
CA GLY A 124 14.98 8.69 37.27
C GLY A 124 15.71 8.32 35.98
N ASP A 125 17.00 8.01 36.11
CA ASP A 125 17.88 7.36 35.13
C ASP A 125 17.17 6.17 34.46
N THR A 126 16.51 6.44 33.33
CA THR A 126 15.89 5.42 32.51
C THR A 126 16.96 4.96 31.54
N SER A 127 17.71 3.94 31.98
CA SER A 127 18.50 3.09 31.10
C SER A 127 17.72 2.88 29.81
N GLU A 128 18.29 3.30 28.67
CA GLU A 128 17.72 3.11 27.34
C GLU A 128 17.51 1.61 27.11
N GLU A 129 16.37 1.08 27.53
CA GLU A 129 15.91 -0.24 27.14
C GLU A 129 15.46 -0.15 25.69
N TRP A 130 16.17 -0.88 24.85
CA TRP A 130 15.97 -0.95 23.42
C TRP A 130 14.60 -1.57 23.16
N GLY A 131 13.56 -0.72 23.11
CA GLY A 131 12.22 -1.12 22.71
C GLY A 131 12.29 -1.82 21.35
N ASP A 132 12.08 -3.13 21.39
CA ASP A 132 11.96 -4.01 20.24
C ASP A 132 11.00 -3.37 19.24
N SER A 133 11.54 -2.77 18.17
CA SER A 133 10.72 -2.13 17.15
C SER A 133 10.08 -3.25 16.33
N THR A 134 8.94 -3.75 16.80
CA THR A 134 8.20 -4.83 16.17
C THR A 134 7.87 -4.45 14.72
N LEU A 135 8.31 -5.29 13.79
CA LEU A 135 8.06 -5.12 12.36
C LEU A 135 6.55 -5.17 12.07
N GLU A 136 6.01 -4.14 11.41
CA GLU A 136 4.63 -4.14 10.91
C GLU A 136 4.60 -4.73 9.50
N ASN A 137 3.67 -5.66 9.26
CA ASN A 137 3.46 -6.34 7.98
C ASN A 137 1.98 -6.32 7.60
N CYS A 138 1.64 -5.51 6.60
CA CYS A 138 0.28 -5.37 6.09
C CYS A 138 0.27 -5.69 4.59
N TRP A 139 0.19 -6.98 4.25
CA TRP A 139 0.28 -7.45 2.86
C TRP A 139 -0.98 -8.17 2.42
N LEU A 140 -1.93 -7.43 1.83
CA LEU A 140 -3.13 -8.01 1.21
C LEU A 140 -2.77 -9.05 0.15
N LEU A 141 -1.73 -8.83 -0.65
CA LEU A 141 -1.23 -9.78 -1.65
C LEU A 141 -0.94 -11.18 -1.06
N ALA A 142 -0.48 -11.25 0.20
CA ALA A 142 -0.22 -12.52 0.86
C ALA A 142 -1.50 -13.36 1.01
N ARG A 143 -2.66 -12.72 1.18
CA ARG A 143 -3.95 -13.41 1.38
C ARG A 143 -4.48 -14.06 0.10
N PHE A 144 -4.04 -13.62 -1.07
CA PHE A 144 -4.37 -14.24 -2.36
C PHE A 144 -3.52 -15.49 -2.63
N LEU A 145 -2.45 -15.72 -1.86
CA LEU A 145 -1.67 -16.95 -1.96
C LEU A 145 -2.37 -18.11 -1.22
N PRO A 146 -2.14 -19.36 -1.64
CA PRO A 146 -2.69 -20.53 -0.95
C PRO A 146 -2.25 -20.63 0.51
N ASN A 147 -3.18 -21.03 1.39
CA ASN A 147 -2.82 -21.49 2.74
C ASN A 147 -2.04 -22.81 2.70
N ALA A 148 -2.33 -23.64 1.68
CA ALA A 148 -1.60 -24.87 1.42
C ALA A 148 -0.09 -24.62 1.24
N ALA A 149 0.71 -25.57 1.70
CA ALA A 149 2.17 -25.48 1.75
C ALA A 149 2.73 -24.23 2.47
N SER A 150 1.91 -23.55 3.28
CA SER A 150 2.28 -22.36 4.06
C SER A 150 2.77 -21.18 3.20
N CYS A 151 2.24 -21.00 1.98
CA CYS A 151 2.71 -19.96 1.06
C CYS A 151 2.58 -18.56 1.65
N GLN A 152 1.48 -18.26 2.35
CA GLN A 152 1.27 -16.97 3.01
C GLN A 152 2.33 -16.71 4.09
N SER A 153 2.60 -17.69 4.97
CA SER A 153 3.61 -17.56 6.02
C SER A 153 5.02 -17.42 5.44
N HIS A 154 5.36 -18.21 4.42
CA HIS A 154 6.64 -18.09 3.73
C HIS A 154 6.82 -16.70 3.11
N PHE A 155 5.77 -16.13 2.51
CA PHE A 155 5.81 -14.80 1.93
C PHE A 155 6.14 -13.76 3.01
N ILE A 156 5.41 -13.78 4.14
CA ILE A 156 5.63 -12.84 5.24
C ILE A 156 7.05 -12.99 5.80
N THR A 157 7.54 -14.21 6.01
CA THR A 157 8.90 -14.46 6.52
C THR A 157 9.96 -13.90 5.59
N VAL A 158 9.85 -14.12 4.28
CA VAL A 158 10.84 -13.66 3.29
C VAL A 158 10.89 -12.12 3.25
N ILE A 159 9.74 -11.47 3.16
CA ILE A 159 9.66 -10.01 3.11
C ILE A 159 10.11 -9.40 4.45
N SER A 160 9.75 -10.03 5.58
CA SER A 160 10.18 -9.59 6.90
C SER A 160 11.69 -9.67 7.09
N ALA A 161 12.30 -10.79 6.69
CA ALA A 161 13.74 -10.98 6.74
C ALA A 161 14.46 -9.92 5.91
N TYR A 162 13.97 -9.62 4.70
CA TYR A 162 14.53 -8.59 3.85
C TYR A 162 14.43 -7.18 4.47
N ILE A 163 13.26 -6.80 5.00
CA ILE A 163 13.06 -5.49 5.65
C ILE A 163 13.98 -5.36 6.87
N MET A 164 14.05 -6.38 7.72
CA MET A 164 14.89 -6.36 8.92
C MET A 164 16.38 -6.30 8.58
N ALA A 165 16.86 -7.12 7.63
CA ALA A 165 18.24 -7.09 7.17
C ALA A 165 18.61 -5.71 6.61
N SER A 166 17.73 -5.12 5.80
CA SER A 166 17.89 -3.77 5.26
C SER A 166 17.92 -2.70 6.35
N TYR A 167 17.07 -2.83 7.37
CA TYR A 167 17.01 -1.92 8.49
C TYR A 167 18.29 -1.98 9.35
N HIS A 168 18.75 -3.18 9.70
CA HIS A 168 19.97 -3.37 10.47
C HIS A 168 21.20 -2.83 9.75
N SER A 169 21.35 -3.12 8.45
CA SER A 169 22.43 -2.56 7.63
C SER A 169 22.42 -1.03 7.62
N THR A 170 21.24 -0.43 7.50
CA THR A 170 21.10 1.03 7.53
C THR A 170 21.43 1.63 8.90
N ARG A 171 21.26 0.88 10.01
CA ARG A 171 21.65 1.32 11.35
C ARG A 171 23.16 1.20 11.59
N GLU A 172 23.80 0.18 11.04
CA GLU A 172 25.25 0.03 11.17
C GLU A 172 26.00 1.15 10.46
N ASP A 173 25.54 1.55 9.27
CA ASP A 173 26.06 2.72 8.54
C ASP A 173 25.92 4.05 9.32
N ARG A 174 25.03 4.10 10.33
CA ARG A 174 24.81 5.30 11.17
C ARG A 174 25.77 5.39 12.35
N LYS A 175 26.39 4.28 12.78
CA LYS A 175 27.40 4.36 13.84
C LYS A 175 28.57 5.18 13.29
N PRO A 176 28.98 6.29 13.94
CA PRO A 176 30.13 7.04 13.48
C PRO A 176 31.31 6.08 13.41
N ALA A 177 31.97 6.01 12.25
CA ALA A 177 33.18 5.21 12.09
C ALA A 177 34.14 5.60 13.21
N SER A 178 34.36 4.70 14.17
CA SER A 178 35.32 4.89 15.24
C SER A 178 36.62 5.31 14.57
N THR A 179 37.07 6.54 14.84
CA THR A 179 38.27 7.13 14.25
C THR A 179 39.41 6.11 14.31
N PRO A 180 39.96 5.66 13.17
CA PRO A 180 41.10 4.75 13.19
C PRO A 180 42.27 5.54 13.77
N ILE A 181 42.75 5.10 14.93
CA ILE A 181 43.99 5.61 15.53
C ILE A 181 45.11 5.30 14.54
N HIS A 182 45.55 6.34 13.84
CA HIS A 182 46.53 6.26 12.77
C HIS A 182 47.94 6.12 13.33
N ASN A 183 48.46 4.89 13.38
CA ASN A 183 49.90 4.64 13.36
C ASN A 183 50.29 4.13 11.97
N SER A 184 50.82 5.03 11.14
CA SER A 184 51.49 4.68 9.86
C SER A 184 52.96 4.34 10.13
N PRO A 185 53.62 3.52 9.29
CA PRO A 185 54.21 4.10 8.08
C PRO A 185 54.05 3.28 6.79
N SER A 186 53.85 4.03 5.70
CA SER A 186 54.44 3.88 4.35
C SER A 186 53.97 2.79 3.35
N SER A 187 53.39 3.32 2.26
CA SER A 187 53.61 2.98 0.83
C SER A 187 52.93 1.74 0.20
N ARG A 188 51.87 1.98 -0.59
CA ARG A 188 51.81 1.57 -2.01
C ARG A 188 50.63 2.20 -2.76
N ASN A 189 50.96 2.86 -3.87
CA ASN A 189 50.04 3.42 -4.86
C ASN A 189 49.05 2.37 -5.40
N LYS A 190 47.75 2.70 -5.37
CA LYS A 190 46.76 2.17 -6.32
C LYS A 190 45.97 3.33 -6.91
N HIS A 191 45.94 3.35 -8.24
CA HIS A 191 45.12 4.23 -9.06
C HIS A 191 43.65 4.15 -8.63
N ILE A 192 43.08 5.30 -8.29
CA ILE A 192 41.64 5.49 -8.07
C ILE A 192 41.05 5.90 -9.42
N THR A 193 40.38 4.97 -10.09
CA THR A 193 39.30 5.33 -11.02
C THR A 193 38.09 5.69 -10.18
N GLN A 194 37.64 6.93 -10.30
CA GLN A 194 36.42 7.43 -9.67
C GLN A 194 35.22 6.72 -10.29
N THR A 195 34.84 5.59 -9.71
CA THR A 195 33.48 5.07 -9.79
C THR A 195 32.82 5.48 -8.48
N GLU A 196 31.76 6.28 -8.55
CA GLU A 196 30.95 6.67 -7.40
C GLU A 196 30.64 5.42 -6.56
N SER A 197 31.25 5.31 -5.38
CA SER A 197 31.03 4.17 -4.50
C SER A 197 29.59 4.21 -4.01
N LEU A 198 28.79 3.21 -4.40
CA LEU A 198 27.45 2.99 -3.89
C LEU A 198 27.46 3.03 -2.34
N PRO A 199 26.43 3.61 -1.69
CA PRO A 199 26.32 3.58 -0.23
C PRO A 199 26.46 2.14 0.29
N GLY A 200 27.20 1.93 1.40
CA GLY A 200 27.48 0.58 1.95
C GLY A 200 26.23 -0.28 2.13
N SER A 201 25.15 0.31 2.64
CA SER A 201 23.83 -0.32 2.74
C SER A 201 23.15 -0.72 1.42
N VAL A 202 23.45 -0.07 0.30
CA VAL A 202 22.96 -0.51 -1.02
C VAL A 202 23.69 -1.78 -1.46
N ALA A 203 25.02 -1.78 -1.35
CA ALA A 203 25.83 -2.95 -1.70
C ALA A 203 25.47 -4.16 -0.83
N PHE A 204 25.23 -3.97 0.47
CA PHE A 204 24.75 -5.01 1.37
C PHE A 204 23.42 -5.62 0.88
N ARG A 205 22.43 -4.78 0.56
CA ARG A 205 21.11 -5.27 0.08
C ARG A 205 21.24 -6.08 -1.22
N GLN A 206 22.05 -5.61 -2.16
CA GLN A 206 22.31 -6.33 -3.41
C GLN A 206 22.95 -7.70 -3.14
N GLN A 207 23.98 -7.76 -2.29
CA GLN A 207 24.66 -9.00 -1.93
C GLN A 207 23.74 -9.96 -1.14
N TYR A 208 22.89 -9.44 -0.25
CA TYR A 208 21.92 -10.23 0.50
C TYR A 208 20.89 -10.90 -0.44
N VAL A 209 20.37 -10.14 -1.42
CA VAL A 209 19.44 -10.67 -2.43
C VAL A 209 20.13 -11.73 -3.28
N GLU A 210 21.34 -11.46 -3.78
CA GLU A 210 22.08 -12.38 -4.66
C GLU A 210 22.52 -13.68 -3.95
N GLY A 211 22.81 -13.62 -2.65
CA GLY A 211 23.25 -14.76 -1.86
C GLY A 211 22.15 -15.44 -1.07
N GLU A 212 21.95 -14.98 0.17
CA GLU A 212 21.13 -15.64 1.19
C GLU A 212 19.66 -15.72 0.79
N LEU A 213 19.09 -14.62 0.28
CA LEU A 213 17.69 -14.56 -0.12
C LEU A 213 17.42 -15.47 -1.32
N THR A 214 18.33 -15.49 -2.30
CA THR A 214 18.26 -16.38 -3.45
C THR A 214 18.22 -17.84 -2.99
N SER A 215 19.17 -18.28 -2.16
CA SER A 215 19.20 -19.63 -1.62
C SER A 215 17.91 -20.00 -0.87
N THR A 216 17.42 -19.07 -0.04
CA THR A 216 16.16 -19.23 0.71
C THR A 216 14.97 -19.40 -0.22
N MET A 217 14.85 -18.56 -1.25
CA MET A 217 13.77 -18.62 -2.23
C MET A 217 13.78 -19.91 -3.04
N PHE A 218 14.95 -20.40 -3.45
CA PHE A 218 15.08 -21.71 -4.10
C PHE A 218 14.60 -22.84 -3.19
N SER A 219 15.02 -22.85 -1.92
CA SER A 219 14.57 -23.85 -0.94
C SER A 219 13.06 -23.83 -0.75
N LEU A 220 12.47 -22.63 -0.61
CA LEU A 220 11.03 -22.45 -0.42
C LEU A 220 10.23 -22.87 -1.66
N ALA A 221 10.66 -22.45 -2.85
CA ALA A 221 10.01 -22.83 -4.11
C ALA A 221 9.99 -24.36 -4.27
N GLN A 222 11.11 -25.04 -4.02
CA GLN A 222 11.17 -26.50 -4.05
C GLN A 222 10.30 -27.16 -2.98
N LYS A 223 10.25 -26.62 -1.75
CA LYS A 223 9.39 -27.12 -0.66
C LYS A 223 7.91 -27.02 -1.05
N ILE A 224 7.47 -25.90 -1.62
CA ILE A 224 6.09 -25.71 -2.09
C ILE A 224 5.80 -26.70 -3.22
N GLN A 225 6.70 -26.82 -4.21
CA GLN A 225 6.53 -27.73 -5.34
C GLN A 225 6.42 -29.21 -4.89
N ARG A 226 7.25 -29.64 -3.94
CA ARG A 226 7.20 -31.02 -3.39
C ARG A 226 5.91 -31.28 -2.62
N LYS A 227 5.45 -30.34 -1.79
CA LYS A 227 4.19 -30.49 -1.05
C LYS A 227 2.98 -30.56 -2.00
N MET A 228 3.01 -29.81 -3.10
CA MET A 228 1.94 -29.83 -4.09
C MET A 228 1.96 -31.09 -4.98
N MET A 229 3.13 -31.65 -5.28
CA MET A 229 3.23 -32.92 -6.02
C MET A 229 3.05 -34.17 -5.14
N GLY A 230 3.37 -34.09 -3.85
CA GLY A 230 3.28 -35.20 -2.89
C GLY A 230 1.85 -35.55 -2.46
N GLY A 231 0.84 -34.72 -2.80
CA GLY A 231 -0.57 -35.03 -2.61
C GLY A 231 -1.22 -35.82 -3.76
N ARG A 232 -0.46 -36.20 -4.79
CA ARG A 232 -0.97 -36.87 -6.02
C ARG A 232 -1.34 -38.35 -5.87
N GLN A 233 -1.52 -38.89 -4.66
CA GLN A 233 -1.87 -40.31 -4.49
C GLN A 233 -3.38 -40.59 -4.39
N ASP A 234 -4.23 -39.58 -4.19
CA ASP A 234 -5.69 -39.74 -4.20
C ASP A 234 -6.29 -39.01 -5.42
N GLU A 235 -6.39 -39.72 -6.56
CA GLU A 235 -6.85 -39.19 -7.86
C GLU A 235 -8.35 -38.83 -7.95
N GLU A 236 -9.12 -38.88 -6.85
CA GLU A 236 -10.57 -38.65 -6.86
C GLU A 236 -11.04 -37.41 -6.07
N SER A 237 -10.15 -36.51 -5.63
CA SER A 237 -10.58 -35.37 -4.80
C SER A 237 -9.77 -34.09 -5.00
N PHE A 238 -9.38 -33.75 -6.23
CA PHE A 238 -8.84 -32.42 -6.52
C PHE A 238 -9.88 -31.60 -7.25
N GLY A 239 -10.64 -30.81 -6.47
CA GLY A 239 -11.61 -29.88 -7.02
C GLY A 239 -10.94 -28.77 -7.82
N THR A 240 -11.78 -27.94 -8.41
CA THR A 240 -11.42 -26.83 -9.32
C THR A 240 -10.33 -25.91 -8.73
N SER A 241 -9.73 -25.04 -9.56
CA SER A 241 -8.79 -23.98 -9.14
C SER A 241 -9.21 -23.18 -7.89
N HIS A 242 -10.52 -23.17 -7.61
CA HIS A 242 -11.17 -22.56 -6.45
C HIS A 242 -10.81 -23.20 -5.10
N ASP A 243 -10.38 -24.46 -5.04
CA ASP A 243 -10.04 -25.14 -3.78
C ASP A 243 -8.59 -24.88 -3.34
N LEU A 244 -7.72 -24.52 -4.29
CA LEU A 244 -6.31 -24.24 -4.04
C LEU A 244 -6.07 -22.80 -3.58
N PHE A 245 -6.77 -21.84 -4.16
CA PHE A 245 -6.54 -20.42 -3.97
C PHE A 245 -7.74 -19.76 -3.29
N PRO A 246 -7.52 -18.89 -2.29
CA PRO A 246 -8.60 -18.13 -1.68
C PRO A 246 -9.31 -17.23 -2.70
N VAL A 247 -10.65 -17.24 -2.67
CA VAL A 247 -11.48 -16.28 -3.42
C VAL A 247 -11.87 -15.16 -2.48
N LEU A 248 -11.29 -13.98 -2.73
CA LEU A 248 -11.55 -12.74 -2.02
C LEU A 248 -12.39 -11.82 -2.92
N PRO A 249 -13.03 -10.76 -2.40
CA PRO A 249 -13.92 -9.91 -3.19
C PRO A 249 -13.31 -9.38 -4.50
N GLY A 250 -12.03 -9.01 -4.44
CA GLY A 250 -11.27 -8.50 -5.60
C GLY A 250 -10.68 -9.58 -6.51
N SER A 251 -10.79 -10.88 -6.19
CA SER A 251 -10.18 -11.98 -6.95
C SER A 251 -10.77 -12.07 -8.35
N HIS A 252 -9.98 -11.81 -9.39
CA HIS A 252 -10.44 -11.92 -10.78
C HIS A 252 -9.53 -12.77 -11.67
N LEU A 253 -8.39 -13.22 -11.14
CA LEU A 253 -7.44 -14.05 -11.85
C LEU A 253 -7.71 -15.53 -11.53
N ALA A 254 -7.62 -16.37 -12.55
CA ALA A 254 -7.69 -17.82 -12.40
C ALA A 254 -6.28 -18.38 -12.17
N PHE A 255 -5.92 -18.59 -10.91
CA PHE A 255 -4.63 -19.17 -10.55
C PHE A 255 -4.65 -20.70 -10.59
N SER A 256 -3.53 -21.28 -11.03
CA SER A 256 -3.37 -22.73 -11.16
C SER A 256 -2.09 -23.25 -10.50
N ASN A 257 -1.02 -22.45 -10.45
CA ASN A 257 0.28 -22.87 -9.95
C ASN A 257 0.70 -22.06 -8.70
N PRO A 258 0.58 -22.64 -7.48
CA PRO A 258 0.94 -21.98 -6.23
C PRO A 258 2.38 -21.46 -6.16
N VAL A 259 3.35 -22.23 -6.71
CA VAL A 259 4.76 -21.85 -6.66
C VAL A 259 5.01 -20.65 -7.56
N LEU A 260 4.40 -20.63 -8.74
CA LEU A 260 4.50 -19.53 -9.69
C LEU A 260 3.97 -18.23 -9.09
N GLU A 261 2.76 -18.25 -8.50
CA GLU A 261 2.17 -17.06 -7.89
C GLU A 261 2.95 -16.59 -6.66
N PHE A 262 3.44 -17.53 -5.83
CA PHE A 262 4.34 -17.20 -4.72
C PHE A 262 5.60 -16.46 -5.22
N VAL A 263 6.28 -16.99 -6.26
CA VAL A 263 7.49 -16.38 -6.83
C VAL A 263 7.19 -14.99 -7.39
N LYS A 264 6.10 -14.82 -8.15
CA LYS A 264 5.70 -13.53 -8.72
C LYS A 264 5.45 -12.49 -7.64
N VAL A 265 4.64 -12.82 -6.63
CA VAL A 265 4.25 -11.88 -5.57
C VAL A 265 5.46 -11.46 -4.74
N VAL A 266 6.33 -12.40 -4.35
CA VAL A 266 7.58 -12.07 -3.62
C VAL A 266 8.49 -11.17 -4.46
N CYS A 267 8.76 -11.55 -5.72
CA CYS A 267 9.65 -10.76 -6.58
C CYS A 267 9.08 -9.35 -6.83
N GLN A 268 7.76 -9.24 -7.03
CA GLN A 268 7.11 -7.95 -7.23
C GLN A 268 7.28 -7.02 -6.01
N VAL A 269 7.16 -7.56 -4.80
CA VAL A 269 7.32 -6.78 -3.56
C VAL A 269 8.79 -6.41 -3.32
N LEU A 270 9.73 -7.33 -3.58
CA LEU A 270 11.16 -7.02 -3.47
C LEU A 270 11.61 -5.96 -4.50
N ALA A 271 11.01 -5.95 -5.70
CA ALA A 271 11.31 -4.99 -6.74
C ALA A 271 10.83 -3.56 -6.44
N LEU A 272 10.04 -3.35 -5.37
CA LEU A 272 9.70 -2.01 -4.87
C LEU A 272 10.95 -1.24 -4.41
N ASP A 273 12.00 -1.95 -3.97
CA ASP A 273 13.31 -1.36 -3.76
C ASP A 273 14.10 -1.33 -5.08
N GLY A 274 14.09 -0.17 -5.72
CA GLY A 274 14.80 0.06 -6.98
C GLY A 274 16.32 -0.18 -6.91
N SER A 275 16.92 -0.25 -5.71
CA SER A 275 18.34 -0.53 -5.55
C SER A 275 18.72 -2.00 -5.77
N VAL A 276 17.76 -2.93 -5.68
CA VAL A 276 17.96 -4.38 -5.86
C VAL A 276 17.20 -4.94 -7.08
N ALA A 277 16.63 -4.08 -7.93
CA ALA A 277 15.76 -4.50 -9.03
C ALA A 277 16.44 -5.47 -10.00
N ASN A 278 17.74 -5.30 -10.27
CA ASN A 278 18.50 -6.17 -11.17
C ASN A 278 18.72 -7.57 -10.56
N GLU A 279 19.04 -7.61 -9.28
CA GLU A 279 19.26 -8.84 -8.51
C GLU A 279 17.96 -9.62 -8.37
N VAL A 280 16.84 -8.94 -8.10
CA VAL A 280 15.49 -9.52 -8.05
C VAL A 280 15.10 -10.08 -9.42
N GLU A 281 15.43 -9.39 -10.53
CA GLU A 281 15.12 -9.89 -11.87
C GLU A 281 15.98 -11.12 -12.24
N ARG A 282 17.24 -11.19 -11.77
CA ARG A 282 18.07 -12.40 -11.89
C ARG A 282 17.48 -13.56 -11.07
N LEU A 283 17.04 -13.28 -9.85
CA LEU A 283 16.36 -14.25 -8.99
C LEU A 283 15.08 -14.78 -9.65
N ARG A 284 14.22 -13.88 -10.14
CA ARG A 284 12.98 -14.21 -10.86
C ARG A 284 13.26 -15.16 -12.02
N ARG A 285 14.19 -14.81 -12.91
CA ARG A 285 14.57 -15.66 -14.06
C ARG A 285 15.05 -17.05 -13.63
N SER A 286 15.85 -17.12 -12.56
CA SER A 286 16.40 -18.38 -12.07
C SER A 286 15.32 -19.26 -11.41
N LEU A 287 14.37 -18.66 -10.69
CA LEU A 287 13.21 -19.35 -10.12
C LEU A 287 12.21 -19.79 -11.19
N LEU A 288 11.97 -18.98 -12.23
CA LEU A 288 11.10 -19.37 -13.35
C LEU A 288 11.65 -20.58 -14.11
N ARG A 289 12.98 -20.65 -14.31
CA ARG A 289 13.64 -21.84 -14.86
C ARG A 289 13.48 -23.08 -13.98
N LEU A 290 13.52 -22.92 -12.65
CA LEU A 290 13.32 -24.04 -11.72
C LEU A 290 11.92 -24.66 -11.84
N ILE A 291 10.90 -23.83 -12.08
CA ILE A 291 9.50 -24.26 -12.22
C ILE A 291 9.08 -24.54 -13.68
N ASP A 292 10.04 -24.52 -14.61
CA ASP A 292 9.83 -24.74 -16.05
C ASP A 292 8.82 -23.76 -16.71
N VAL A 293 8.90 -22.49 -16.34
CA VAL A 293 8.08 -21.41 -16.91
C VAL A 293 8.97 -20.44 -17.69
N GLY A 294 8.60 -20.13 -18.93
CA GLY A 294 9.32 -19.19 -19.78
C GLY A 294 9.24 -17.76 -19.25
N GLU A 295 10.36 -17.02 -19.25
CA GLU A 295 10.46 -15.69 -18.64
C GLU A 295 9.58 -14.61 -19.29
N PHE A 296 9.28 -14.80 -20.59
CA PHE A 296 8.44 -13.91 -21.41
C PHE A 296 7.02 -14.47 -21.62
N SER A 297 6.67 -15.58 -20.99
CA SER A 297 5.31 -16.11 -21.09
C SER A 297 4.32 -15.16 -20.40
N ASP A 298 3.10 -15.06 -20.93
CA ASP A 298 2.05 -14.23 -20.32
C ASP A 298 1.74 -14.68 -18.89
N VAL A 299 1.85 -15.99 -18.63
CA VAL A 299 1.67 -16.58 -17.31
C VAL A 299 2.82 -16.23 -16.36
N ALA A 300 3.98 -15.74 -16.80
CA ALA A 300 5.08 -15.32 -15.92
C ALA A 300 4.96 -13.87 -15.45
N GLN A 301 4.14 -13.06 -16.11
CA GLN A 301 3.96 -11.66 -15.76
C GLN A 301 3.13 -11.54 -14.48
N PHE A 302 3.55 -10.65 -13.58
CA PHE A 302 2.76 -10.30 -12.41
C PHE A 302 1.54 -9.49 -12.86
N ARG A 303 0.36 -9.90 -12.39
CA ARG A 303 -0.89 -9.14 -12.48
C ARG A 303 -1.43 -9.01 -11.07
N ASP A 304 -1.86 -7.81 -10.70
CA ASP A 304 -2.46 -7.58 -9.39
C ASP A 304 -3.68 -8.51 -9.23
N PRO A 305 -3.72 -9.40 -8.22
CA PRO A 305 -4.85 -10.31 -8.03
C PRO A 305 -6.13 -9.60 -7.61
N CYS A 306 -6.03 -8.38 -7.07
CA CYS A 306 -7.14 -7.67 -6.42
C CYS A 306 -7.63 -6.49 -7.25
N ARG A 307 -8.83 -6.59 -7.83
CA ARG A 307 -9.55 -5.41 -8.31
C ARG A 307 -10.07 -4.59 -7.12
N SER A 308 -10.06 -3.27 -7.28
CA SER A 308 -10.61 -2.33 -6.31
C SER A 308 -12.07 -2.03 -6.64
N LEU A 309 -12.92 -1.97 -5.61
CA LEU A 309 -14.27 -1.43 -5.69
C LEU A 309 -14.39 -0.28 -4.68
N LEU A 310 -14.09 0.92 -5.17
CA LEU A 310 -14.06 2.13 -4.34
C LEU A 310 -15.44 2.77 -4.25
N LEU A 311 -15.92 2.95 -3.03
CA LEU A 311 -17.04 3.81 -2.72
C LEU A 311 -16.50 5.16 -2.20
N PRO A 312 -16.59 6.25 -2.98
CA PRO A 312 -16.02 7.52 -2.58
C PRO A 312 -16.83 8.17 -1.46
N GLU A 313 -16.18 8.94 -0.59
CA GLU A 313 -16.84 9.85 0.36
C GLU A 313 -17.88 9.14 1.27
N VAL A 314 -17.52 8.02 1.88
CA VAL A 314 -18.34 7.34 2.90
C VAL A 314 -18.21 8.08 4.22
N ILE A 315 -19.33 8.61 4.72
CA ILE A 315 -19.40 9.39 5.96
C ILE A 315 -19.86 8.47 7.10
N CYS A 316 -19.10 8.43 8.19
CA CYS A 316 -19.50 7.72 9.40
C CYS A 316 -20.62 8.46 10.13
N ALA A 317 -21.76 7.80 10.35
CA ALA A 317 -22.89 8.38 11.08
C ALA A 317 -22.57 8.73 12.55
N ASN A 318 -21.55 8.11 13.14
CA ASN A 318 -21.18 8.33 14.54
C ASN A 318 -20.19 9.50 14.73
N CYS A 319 -19.12 9.58 13.92
CA CYS A 319 -18.07 10.59 14.10
C CYS A 319 -17.92 11.58 12.93
N ASN A 320 -18.76 11.47 11.90
CA ASN A 320 -18.72 12.26 10.65
C ASN A 320 -17.40 12.14 9.87
N PHE A 321 -16.54 11.19 10.21
CA PHE A 321 -15.32 10.94 9.46
C PHE A 321 -15.69 10.46 8.05
N CYS A 322 -15.16 11.18 7.05
CA CYS A 322 -15.41 10.94 5.63
C CYS A 322 -14.17 10.31 5.00
N ARG A 323 -14.32 9.18 4.32
CA ARG A 323 -13.23 8.53 3.59
C ARG A 323 -13.76 7.77 2.39
N ASP A 324 -12.86 7.51 1.44
CA ASP A 324 -13.14 6.51 0.43
C ASP A 324 -13.01 5.11 1.06
N LEU A 325 -13.94 4.22 0.73
CA LEU A 325 -14.01 2.86 1.23
C LEU A 325 -13.75 1.89 0.07
N ASP A 326 -12.60 1.23 0.06
CA ASP A 326 -12.30 0.17 -0.91
C ASP A 326 -12.83 -1.17 -0.38
N LEU A 327 -13.97 -1.59 -0.92
CA LEU A 327 -14.70 -2.78 -0.44
C LEU A 327 -13.93 -4.07 -0.68
N CYS A 328 -12.95 -4.08 -1.60
CA CYS A 328 -12.14 -5.27 -1.89
C CYS A 328 -10.83 -5.29 -1.11
N ARG A 329 -10.30 -4.13 -0.73
CA ARG A 329 -8.96 -4.01 -0.12
C ARG A 329 -8.97 -3.64 1.37
N ASP A 330 -10.11 -3.21 1.92
CA ASP A 330 -10.22 -2.86 3.34
C ASP A 330 -10.17 -4.11 4.22
N ALA A 331 -9.29 -4.11 5.22
CA ALA A 331 -9.01 -5.29 6.04
C ALA A 331 -10.24 -5.81 6.82
N THR A 332 -11.12 -4.89 7.23
CA THR A 332 -12.27 -5.17 8.11
C THR A 332 -13.42 -5.89 7.40
N GLY A 333 -13.50 -5.76 6.07
CA GLY A 333 -14.56 -6.37 5.26
C GLY A 333 -14.13 -7.58 4.44
N GLN A 334 -12.99 -8.21 4.73
CA GLN A 334 -12.47 -9.30 3.89
C GLN A 334 -12.97 -10.70 4.25
N THR A 335 -13.88 -10.84 5.19
CA THR A 335 -14.43 -12.13 5.62
C THR A 335 -15.95 -12.15 5.49
N GLU A 336 -16.52 -13.33 5.25
CA GLU A 336 -17.96 -13.55 5.15
C GLU A 336 -18.69 -12.94 6.35
N GLY A 337 -19.71 -12.13 6.07
CA GLY A 337 -20.53 -11.48 7.10
C GLY A 337 -19.83 -10.37 7.91
N ALA A 338 -18.56 -10.05 7.60
CA ALA A 338 -17.88 -8.94 8.26
C ALA A 338 -18.39 -7.59 7.75
N ARG A 339 -18.35 -6.60 8.64
CA ARG A 339 -18.76 -5.23 8.35
C ARG A 339 -17.55 -4.34 8.25
N TRP A 340 -17.55 -3.42 7.28
CA TRP A 340 -16.54 -2.39 7.22
C TRP A 340 -16.65 -1.45 8.42
N LEU A 341 -15.51 -1.13 9.03
CA LEU A 341 -15.46 -0.24 10.18
C LEU A 341 -14.99 1.15 9.79
N CYS A 342 -15.45 2.15 10.54
CA CYS A 342 -14.89 3.49 10.49
C CYS A 342 -13.43 3.45 10.98
N SER A 343 -12.49 4.01 10.21
CA SER A 343 -11.07 4.06 10.59
C SER A 343 -10.76 4.99 11.76
N HIS A 344 -11.73 5.78 12.22
CA HIS A 344 -11.55 6.75 13.31
C HIS A 344 -12.20 6.29 14.62
N CYS A 345 -13.47 5.86 14.60
CA CYS A 345 -14.20 5.46 15.80
C CYS A 345 -14.58 3.98 15.84
N GLU A 346 -14.13 3.18 14.86
CA GLU A 346 -14.35 1.72 14.76
C GLU A 346 -15.82 1.29 14.70
N THR A 347 -16.75 2.24 14.61
CA THR A 347 -18.18 1.97 14.43
C THR A 347 -18.40 1.30 13.07
N PRO A 348 -19.14 0.18 13.01
CA PRO A 348 -19.44 -0.48 11.75
C PRO A 348 -20.34 0.38 10.88
N TYR A 349 -20.06 0.43 9.58
CA TYR A 349 -20.97 0.99 8.60
C TYR A 349 -22.19 0.08 8.44
N GLU A 350 -23.34 0.70 8.18
CA GLU A 350 -24.59 -0.01 7.92
C GLU A 350 -24.58 -0.62 6.52
N ASN A 351 -24.86 -1.92 6.44
CA ASN A 351 -24.78 -2.68 5.18
C ASN A 351 -25.77 -2.16 4.14
N ASP A 352 -27.02 -1.90 4.54
CA ASP A 352 -28.09 -1.43 3.68
C ASP A 352 -27.75 -0.06 3.05
N SER A 353 -27.14 0.83 3.84
CA SER A 353 -26.65 2.13 3.37
C SER A 353 -25.51 1.99 2.35
N ILE A 354 -24.60 1.03 2.54
CA ILE A 354 -23.54 0.73 1.58
C ILE A 354 -24.09 0.08 0.31
N GLU A 355 -25.00 -0.88 0.45
CA GLU A 355 -25.68 -1.57 -0.65
C GLU A 355 -26.41 -0.56 -1.55
N ALA A 356 -27.22 0.33 -0.98
CA ALA A 356 -27.93 1.40 -1.69
C ALA A 356 -26.98 2.24 -2.55
N ARG A 357 -25.85 2.68 -1.98
CA ARG A 357 -24.85 3.47 -2.72
C ARG A 357 -24.14 2.65 -3.80
N LEU A 358 -23.89 1.36 -3.58
CA LEU A 358 -23.29 0.50 -4.60
C LEU A 358 -24.20 0.28 -5.79
N ILE A 359 -25.50 0.16 -5.55
CA ILE A 359 -26.52 0.08 -6.61
C ILE A 359 -26.48 1.36 -7.47
N GLU A 360 -26.42 2.54 -6.84
CA GLU A 360 -26.30 3.81 -7.57
C GLU A 360 -25.02 3.86 -8.42
N VAL A 361 -23.89 3.41 -7.88
CA VAL A 361 -22.61 3.34 -8.62
C VAL A 361 -22.71 2.36 -9.80
N LEU A 362 -23.33 1.19 -9.58
CA LEU A 362 -23.55 0.17 -10.60
C LEU A 362 -24.45 0.71 -11.73
N GLN A 363 -25.58 1.34 -11.40
CA GLN A 363 -26.48 1.95 -12.36
C GLN A 363 -25.79 3.07 -13.15
N LYS A 364 -25.02 3.93 -12.48
CA LYS A 364 -24.24 4.98 -13.15
C LYS A 364 -23.22 4.39 -14.13
N LYS A 365 -22.58 3.27 -13.78
CA LYS A 365 -21.66 2.54 -14.68
C LYS A 365 -22.41 1.94 -15.88
N ALA A 366 -23.59 1.35 -15.66
CA ALA A 366 -24.41 0.79 -16.73
C ALA A 366 -24.89 1.87 -17.72
N ILE A 367 -25.31 3.04 -17.21
CA ILE A 367 -25.63 4.21 -18.04
C ILE A 367 -24.40 4.67 -18.82
N GLY A 368 -23.24 4.75 -18.16
CA GLY A 368 -21.98 5.11 -18.81
C GLY A 368 -21.56 4.16 -19.92
N TYR A 369 -21.77 2.84 -19.74
CA TYR A 369 -21.53 1.84 -20.76
C TYR A 369 -22.50 1.96 -21.95
N THR A 370 -23.77 2.27 -21.68
CA THR A 370 -24.80 2.43 -22.72
C THR A 370 -24.60 3.70 -23.54
N MET A 371 -24.21 4.79 -22.86
CA MET A 371 -24.03 6.13 -23.45
C MET A 371 -22.60 6.41 -23.91
N GLN A 372 -21.75 5.38 -23.97
CA GLN A 372 -20.35 5.53 -24.32
C GLN A 372 -20.17 6.02 -25.76
N ASP A 373 -19.07 6.73 -26.00
CA ASP A 373 -18.65 7.07 -27.35
C ASP A 373 -18.15 5.84 -28.11
N LEU A 374 -18.28 5.88 -29.43
CA LEU A 374 -17.56 4.97 -30.32
C LEU A 374 -16.30 5.63 -30.86
N VAL A 375 -15.22 4.87 -30.93
CA VAL A 375 -13.90 5.35 -31.39
C VAL A 375 -13.51 4.60 -32.67
N CYS A 376 -12.90 5.29 -33.62
CA CYS A 376 -12.41 4.65 -34.83
C CYS A 376 -11.15 3.81 -34.54
N SER A 377 -11.14 2.56 -34.99
CA SER A 377 -9.99 1.64 -34.83
C SER A 377 -8.72 2.06 -35.59
N LYS A 378 -8.83 2.89 -36.63
CA LYS A 378 -7.69 3.35 -37.45
C LYS A 378 -7.12 4.69 -36.98
N CYS A 379 -7.95 5.72 -36.85
CA CYS A 379 -7.49 7.09 -36.56
C CYS A 379 -7.67 7.51 -35.10
N GLY A 380 -8.37 6.71 -34.26
CA GLY A 380 -8.68 7.08 -32.88
C GLY A 380 -9.70 8.22 -32.75
N GLY A 381 -10.32 8.67 -33.84
CA GLY A 381 -11.33 9.72 -33.83
C GLY A 381 -12.64 9.24 -33.19
N VAL A 382 -13.26 10.12 -32.41
CA VAL A 382 -14.58 9.88 -31.78
C VAL A 382 -15.68 10.02 -32.82
N LYS A 383 -16.70 9.15 -32.76
CA LYS A 383 -17.86 9.21 -33.64
C LYS A 383 -18.78 10.37 -33.24
N GLU A 384 -18.88 11.38 -34.11
CA GLU A 384 -19.64 12.61 -33.81
C GLU A 384 -21.12 12.54 -34.19
N ALA A 385 -21.51 11.65 -35.10
CA ALA A 385 -22.88 11.54 -35.61
C ALA A 385 -23.39 10.10 -35.52
N ASN A 386 -24.71 9.93 -35.36
CA ASN A 386 -25.30 8.60 -35.09
C ASN A 386 -25.33 7.67 -36.32
N MET A 387 -25.67 8.21 -37.48
CA MET A 387 -25.95 7.43 -38.70
C MET A 387 -24.72 6.84 -39.42
N PRO A 388 -23.53 7.46 -39.42
CA PRO A 388 -22.37 6.90 -40.11
C PRO A 388 -21.96 5.52 -39.57
N TYR A 389 -21.89 4.53 -40.46
CA TYR A 389 -21.39 3.19 -40.14
C TYR A 389 -19.87 3.12 -40.05
N HIS A 390 -19.17 3.94 -40.84
CA HIS A 390 -17.71 4.00 -40.87
C HIS A 390 -17.22 5.43 -40.65
N CYS A 391 -15.99 5.53 -40.15
CA CYS A 391 -15.28 6.79 -40.01
C CYS A 391 -14.91 7.36 -41.39
N PRO A 392 -14.78 8.69 -41.56
CA PRO A 392 -14.26 9.30 -42.80
C PRO A 392 -12.90 8.76 -43.28
N CYS A 393 -12.09 8.18 -42.38
CA CYS A 393 -10.84 7.49 -42.73
C CYS A 393 -11.03 6.04 -43.21
N ALA A 394 -12.27 5.62 -43.47
CA ALA A 394 -12.66 4.25 -43.79
C ALA A 394 -12.27 3.21 -42.73
N GLY A 395 -12.25 3.61 -41.46
CA GLY A 395 -12.07 2.71 -40.31
C GLY A 395 -13.41 2.41 -39.62
N ASP A 396 -13.50 1.24 -39.01
CA ASP A 396 -14.67 0.83 -38.24
C ASP A 396 -14.68 1.49 -36.87
N PHE A 397 -15.89 1.70 -36.35
CA PHE A 397 -16.11 2.20 -35.01
C PHE A 397 -16.19 1.03 -34.02
N GLN A 398 -15.49 1.15 -32.89
CA GLN A 398 -15.49 0.20 -31.79
C GLN A 398 -15.93 0.88 -30.49
N LEU A 399 -16.35 0.07 -29.52
CA LEU A 399 -16.68 0.54 -28.17
C LEU A 399 -15.44 1.20 -27.52
N SER A 400 -15.63 2.33 -26.84
CA SER A 400 -14.59 2.93 -26.01
C SER A 400 -14.38 2.17 -24.70
N LEU A 401 -15.45 1.56 -24.18
CA LEU A 401 -15.48 0.66 -23.04
C LEU A 401 -15.84 -0.75 -23.54
N SER A 402 -14.91 -1.70 -23.42
CA SER A 402 -15.16 -3.07 -23.87
C SER A 402 -16.25 -3.76 -23.05
N ALA A 403 -17.02 -4.63 -23.70
CA ALA A 403 -18.00 -5.49 -23.04
C ALA A 403 -17.34 -6.38 -21.97
N GLU A 404 -16.17 -6.95 -22.29
CA GLU A 404 -15.36 -7.75 -21.36
C GLU A 404 -14.98 -6.95 -20.11
N GLY A 405 -14.49 -5.72 -20.28
CA GLY A 405 -14.12 -4.87 -19.14
C GLY A 405 -15.30 -4.45 -18.27
N PHE A 406 -16.51 -4.36 -18.85
CA PHE A 406 -17.73 -4.12 -18.08
C PHE A 406 -18.18 -5.38 -17.33
N LEU A 407 -18.15 -6.56 -17.96
CA LEU A 407 -18.43 -7.85 -17.31
C LEU A 407 -17.49 -8.11 -16.13
N GLU A 408 -16.19 -7.84 -16.29
CA GLU A 408 -15.21 -7.93 -15.19
C GLU A 408 -15.60 -7.06 -13.99
N GLN A 409 -16.11 -5.83 -14.23
CA GLN A 409 -16.58 -4.96 -13.15
C GLN A 409 -17.83 -5.53 -12.47
N LEU A 410 -18.79 -6.03 -13.25
CA LEU A 410 -20.02 -6.64 -12.72
C LEU A 410 -19.72 -7.86 -11.84
N GLN A 411 -18.73 -8.68 -12.21
CA GLN A 411 -18.28 -9.81 -11.40
C GLN A 411 -17.74 -9.38 -10.02
N VAL A 412 -17.04 -8.24 -9.94
CA VAL A 412 -16.58 -7.70 -8.65
C VAL A 412 -17.77 -7.27 -7.78
N PHE A 413 -18.79 -6.62 -8.37
CA PHE A 413 -20.03 -6.30 -7.64
C PHE A 413 -20.74 -7.56 -7.13
N SER A 414 -20.88 -8.58 -7.98
CA SER A 414 -21.50 -9.87 -7.60
C SER A 414 -20.76 -10.52 -6.43
N ARG A 415 -19.42 -10.59 -6.48
CA ARG A 415 -18.61 -11.16 -5.39
C ARG A 415 -18.74 -10.41 -4.08
N VAL A 416 -18.69 -9.07 -4.12
CA VAL A 416 -18.89 -8.24 -2.92
C VAL A 416 -20.29 -8.47 -2.36
N ALA A 417 -21.30 -8.57 -3.24
CA ALA A 417 -22.67 -8.77 -2.83
C ALA A 417 -22.89 -10.16 -2.18
N GLU A 418 -22.28 -11.20 -2.73
CA GLU A 418 -22.29 -12.56 -2.16
C GLU A 418 -21.62 -12.60 -0.79
N LEU A 419 -20.41 -12.03 -0.65
CA LEU A 419 -19.64 -12.07 0.60
C LEU A 419 -20.34 -11.33 1.76
N HIS A 420 -20.98 -10.20 1.45
CA HIS A 420 -21.60 -9.32 2.44
C HIS A 420 -23.12 -9.43 2.51
N ALA A 421 -23.70 -10.48 1.91
CA ALA A 421 -25.14 -10.74 1.91
C ALA A 421 -25.97 -9.51 1.50
N MET A 422 -25.66 -8.94 0.33
CA MET A 422 -26.37 -7.82 -0.30
C MET A 422 -27.26 -8.35 -1.44
N PRO A 423 -28.50 -8.78 -1.16
CA PRO A 423 -29.31 -9.53 -2.12
C PRO A 423 -29.72 -8.69 -3.34
N PHE A 424 -30.00 -7.39 -3.17
CA PHE A 424 -30.47 -6.55 -4.26
C PHE A 424 -29.31 -6.18 -5.19
N LEU A 425 -28.13 -5.89 -4.62
CA LEU A 425 -26.93 -5.68 -5.42
C LEU A 425 -26.57 -6.93 -6.23
N LEU A 426 -26.72 -8.12 -5.63
CA LEU A 426 -26.48 -9.39 -6.31
C LEU A 426 -27.43 -9.58 -7.49
N GLU A 427 -28.74 -9.44 -7.27
CA GLU A 427 -29.76 -9.55 -8.31
C GLU A 427 -29.50 -8.57 -9.46
N MET A 428 -29.25 -7.30 -9.15
CA MET A 428 -28.97 -6.26 -10.15
C MET A 428 -27.69 -6.57 -10.94
N SER A 429 -26.62 -7.02 -10.28
CA SER A 429 -25.38 -7.37 -10.95
C SER A 429 -25.56 -8.55 -11.90
N GLN A 430 -26.28 -9.59 -11.49
CA GLN A 430 -26.59 -10.76 -12.31
C GLN A 430 -27.50 -10.42 -13.49
N TRP A 431 -28.49 -9.55 -13.27
CA TRP A 431 -29.37 -9.07 -14.34
C TRP A 431 -28.57 -8.34 -15.43
N TYR A 432 -27.69 -7.40 -15.05
CA TYR A 432 -26.82 -6.72 -16.01
C TYR A 432 -25.86 -7.69 -16.72
N MET A 433 -25.28 -8.66 -16.02
CA MET A 433 -24.40 -9.67 -16.65
C MET A 433 -25.16 -10.49 -17.71
N SER A 434 -26.42 -10.84 -17.43
CA SER A 434 -27.28 -11.57 -18.38
C SER A 434 -27.63 -10.77 -19.64
N ALA A 435 -27.62 -9.44 -19.56
CA ALA A 435 -27.96 -8.55 -20.66
C ALA A 435 -26.76 -8.18 -21.55
N VAL A 436 -25.53 -8.37 -21.06
CA VAL A 436 -24.28 -8.05 -21.78
C VAL A 436 -23.74 -9.29 -22.51
N ASN A 437 -23.96 -10.48 -21.97
CA ASN A 437 -23.74 -11.77 -22.66
C ASN A 437 -24.78 -11.99 -23.74
#